data_AF-A0A7Y7WI38-F1
#
_entry.id   AF-A0A7Y7WI38-F1
#
_cell.length_a   1.000
_cell.length_b   1.000
_cell.length_c   1.000
_cell.angle_alpha   90.00
_cell.angle_beta   90.00
_cell.angle_gamma   90.00
#
_symmetry.space_group_name_H-M   'P 1'
#
loop_
_entity.id
_entity.type
_entity.pdbx_description
1 polymer ?
#
loop_
_entity_poly.entity_id
_entity_poly.type
_entity_poly.pdbx_seq_one_letter_code
_entity_poly.pdbx_strand_id
1 'polypeptide(L)' 'MLREQYAPGAGSGAEPIVHAVGEKCGLLTRGAIELTVDGQISVLTEGDGCYFPTTLPHSFRNLTTSLWPRV' A
#
# COMPACT_ATOMS: atom_id res chain seq x y z
N MET A 1 -3.71 11.94 9.87
CA MET A 1 -4.03 11.00 8.77
C MET A 1 -3.18 11.37 7.57
N LEU A 2 -2.36 10.45 7.08
CA LEU A 2 -1.55 10.62 5.87
C LEU A 2 -2.34 10.13 4.65
N ARG A 3 -2.19 10.79 3.50
CA ARG A 3 -2.70 10.31 2.21
C ARG A 3 -1.53 9.93 1.33
N GLU A 4 -1.27 8.63 1.19
CA GLU A 4 -0.31 8.09 0.23
C GLU A 4 -0.96 7.94 -1.15
N GLN A 5 -0.23 8.29 -2.20
CA GLN A 5 -0.68 8.19 -3.58
C GLN A 5 0.46 7.65 -4.45
N TYR A 6 0.15 6.65 -5.26
CA TYR A 6 1.10 6.02 -6.17
C TYR A 6 0.63 6.21 -7.61
N ALA A 7 1.53 6.63 -8.50
CA ALA A 7 1.26 6.59 -9.93
C ALA A 7 0.94 5.15 -10.39
N PRO A 8 0.26 4.95 -11.52
CA PRO A 8 0.00 3.63 -12.08
C PRO A 8 1.28 2.79 -12.16
N GLY A 9 1.24 1.56 -11.66
CA GLY A 9 2.40 0.66 -11.60
C GLY A 9 3.48 1.02 -10.57
N ALA A 10 3.46 2.21 -9.97
CA ALA A 10 4.45 2.65 -9.00
C ALA A 10 4.24 2.01 -7.62
N GLY A 11 5.28 2.00 -6.79
CA GLY A 11 5.24 1.43 -5.45
C GLY A 11 6.11 2.20 -4.45
N SER A 12 6.30 1.61 -3.27
CA SER A 12 7.10 2.21 -2.19
C SER A 12 8.62 2.22 -2.43
N GLY A 13 9.11 1.51 -3.45
CA GLY A 13 10.53 1.36 -3.77
C GLY A 13 10.91 -0.09 -4.02
N ALA A 14 12.19 -0.33 -4.29
CA ALA A 14 12.73 -1.69 -4.48
C ALA A 14 12.90 -2.43 -3.14
N GLU A 15 13.32 -1.71 -2.09
CA GLU A 15 13.51 -2.27 -0.75
C GLU A 15 12.21 -2.18 0.08
N PRO A 16 11.92 -3.19 0.91
CA PRO A 16 10.80 -3.14 1.83
C PRO A 16 11.02 -2.10 2.92
N ILE A 17 9.92 -1.46 3.35
CA ILE A 17 9.90 -0.54 4.46
C ILE A 17 9.92 -1.33 5.78
N VAL A 18 10.74 -0.89 6.72
CA VAL A 18 10.76 -1.39 8.11
C VAL A 18 10.92 -0.20 9.04
N HIS A 19 10.09 -0.11 10.08
CA HIS A 19 10.27 0.84 11.17
C HIS A 19 10.51 0.08 12.48
N ALA A 20 11.34 0.65 13.36
CA ALA A 20 11.76 -0.02 14.60
C ALA A 20 10.60 -0.29 15.57
N VAL A 21 9.58 0.57 15.60
CA VAL A 21 8.38 0.45 16.43
C VAL A 21 7.20 1.12 15.70
N GLY A 22 6.00 0.57 15.89
CA GLY A 22 4.74 1.21 15.50
C GLY A 22 3.78 0.26 14.80
N GLU A 23 2.66 0.83 14.35
CA GLU A 23 1.62 0.12 13.62
C GLU A 23 1.17 0.94 12.43
N LYS A 24 0.82 0.26 11.34
CA LYS A 24 0.23 0.89 10.16
C LYS A 24 -1.21 0.42 10.05
N CYS A 25 -2.11 1.39 9.97
CA CYS A 25 -3.52 1.18 9.64
C CYS A 25 -3.84 2.01 8.41
N GLY A 26 -4.41 1.38 7.40
CA GLY A 26 -4.75 2.01 6.12
C GLY A 26 -6.14 1.60 5.65
N LEU A 27 -6.78 2.50 4.90
CA LEU A 27 -7.99 2.20 4.14
C LEU A 27 -7.71 2.58 2.69
N LEU A 28 -7.91 1.63 1.77
CA LEU A 28 -7.77 1.95 0.37
C LEU A 28 -9.02 2.69 -0.10
N THR A 29 -8.88 4.00 -0.29
CA THR A 29 -10.02 4.83 -0.67
C THR A 29 -10.37 4.76 -2.15
N ARG A 30 -9.43 4.36 -3.02
CA ARG A 30 -9.59 4.26 -4.48
C ARG A 30 -8.50 3.37 -5.10
N GLY A 31 -8.83 2.67 -6.18
CA GLY A 31 -7.88 1.90 -6.98
C GLY A 31 -7.63 0.49 -6.44
N ALA A 32 -6.44 -0.05 -6.73
CA ALA A 32 -6.01 -1.37 -6.28
C ALA A 32 -4.52 -1.36 -5.91
N ILE A 33 -4.19 -1.91 -4.75
CA ILE A 33 -2.82 -1.98 -4.22
C ILE A 33 -2.49 -3.44 -3.89
N GLU A 34 -1.36 -3.91 -4.39
CA GLU A 34 -0.69 -5.08 -3.83
C GLU A 34 0.07 -4.65 -2.59
N LEU A 35 -0.27 -5.25 -1.45
CA LEU A 35 0.40 -5.10 -0.17
C LEU A 35 1.16 -6.40 0.13
N THR A 36 2.47 -6.29 0.29
CA THR A 36 3.28 -7.37 0.85
C THR A 36 3.62 -7.05 2.30
N VAL A 37 3.38 -7.98 3.23
CA VAL A 37 3.79 -7.88 4.64
C VAL A 37 4.41 -9.20 5.05
N ASP A 38 5.68 -9.17 5.46
CA ASP A 38 6.45 -10.36 5.88
C ASP A 38 6.39 -11.52 4.87
N GLY A 39 6.47 -11.17 3.58
CA GLY A 39 6.38 -12.12 2.46
C GLY A 39 4.97 -12.57 2.09
N GLN A 40 3.94 -12.23 2.88
CA GLN A 40 2.55 -12.49 2.54
C GLN A 40 2.01 -11.40 1.63
N ILE A 41 1.42 -11.79 0.50
CA ILE A 41 0.85 -10.88 -0.50
C ILE A 41 -0.67 -10.82 -0.32
N SER A 42 -1.22 -9.61 -0.37
CA SER A 42 -2.66 -9.36 -0.42
C SER A 42 -2.95 -8.26 -1.43
N VAL A 43 -4.07 -8.36 -2.14
CA VAL A 43 -4.56 -7.29 -3.02
C VAL A 43 -5.70 -6.59 -2.31
N LEU A 44 -5.55 -5.29 -2.08
CA LEU A 44 -6.56 -4.42 -1.51
C LEU A 44 -7.26 -3.66 -2.64
N THR A 45 -8.57 -3.53 -2.53
CA THR A 45 -9.45 -2.77 -3.42
C THR A 45 -10.20 -1.68 -2.63
N GLU A 46 -10.95 -0.82 -3.33
CA GLU A 46 -11.65 0.30 -2.68
C GLU A 46 -12.57 -0.17 -1.54
N GLY A 47 -12.36 0.38 -0.35
CA GLY A 47 -13.07 0.01 0.87
C GLY A 47 -12.33 -1.00 1.75
N ASP A 48 -11.31 -1.69 1.22
CA ASP A 48 -10.51 -2.63 2.00
C ASP A 48 -9.57 -1.90 2.96
N GLY A 49 -9.45 -2.44 4.17
CA GLY A 49 -8.54 -1.97 5.20
C GLY A 49 -7.35 -2.91 5.38
N CYS A 50 -6.24 -2.35 5.86
CA CYS A 50 -5.11 -3.14 6.35
C CYS A 50 -4.66 -2.64 7.72
N TYR A 51 -4.18 -3.57 8.53
CA TYR A 51 -3.58 -3.27 9.81
C TYR A 51 -2.48 -4.28 10.11
N PHE A 52 -1.28 -3.79 10.44
CA PHE A 52 -0.13 -4.63 10.75
C PHE A 52 0.95 -3.85 11.53
N PRO A 53 1.84 -4.55 12.27
CA PRO A 53 3.00 -3.94 12.92
C PRO A 53 4.02 -3.43 11.89
N THR A 54 4.53 -2.20 12.05
CA THR A 54 5.51 -1.63 11.10
C THR A 54 6.90 -2.23 11.21
N THR A 55 7.12 -3.08 12.22
CA THR A 55 8.34 -3.88 12.38
C THR A 55 8.44 -5.01 11.37
N LEU A 56 7.33 -5.40 10.74
CA LEU A 56 7.33 -6.36 9.65
C LEU A 56 7.74 -5.67 8.34
N PRO A 57 8.63 -6.28 7.53
CA PRO A 57 9.01 -5.73 6.23
C PRO A 57 7.78 -5.68 5.32
N HIS A 58 7.50 -4.50 4.77
CA HIS A 58 6.31 -4.31 3.96
C HIS A 58 6.55 -3.40 2.74
N SER A 59 5.80 -3.65 1.68
CA SER A 59 5.86 -2.86 0.45
C SER A 59 4.47 -2.70 -0.16
N PHE A 60 4.33 -1.63 -0.95
CA PHE A 60 3.09 -1.30 -1.65
C PHE A 60 3.37 -1.19 -3.14
N ARG A 61 2.47 -1.70 -3.97
CA ARG A 61 2.51 -1.50 -5.42
C ARG A 61 1.11 -1.21 -5.96
N ASN A 62 1.00 -0.11 -6.70
CA ASN A 62 -0.21 0.21 -7.44
C ASN A 62 -0.35 -0.72 -8.64
N LEU A 63 -1.47 -1.45 -8.70
CA LEU A 63 -1.78 -2.37 -9.77
C LEU A 63 -2.54 -1.71 -10.93
N THR A 64 -2.96 -0.45 -10.79
CA THR A 64 -3.66 0.25 -11.88
C THR A 64 -2.70 0.58 -13.01
N THR A 65 -3.23 0.57 -14.24
CA THR A 65 -2.47 0.83 -15.47
C THR A 65 -2.72 2.22 -16.05
N SER A 66 -3.73 2.94 -15.55
CA SER A 66 -4.07 4.29 -16.00
C SER A 66 -4.17 5.26 -14.83
N LEU A 67 -3.84 6.52 -15.11
CA LEU A 67 -4.17 7.63 -14.22
C LEU A 67 -5.69 7.80 -14.26
N TRP A 68 -6.30 7.88 -13.08
CA TRP A 68 -7.72 8.18 -12.97
C TRP A 68 -8.01 9.58 -13.55
N PRO A 69 -9.12 9.79 -14.28
CA PRO A 69 -9.49 11.12 -14.75
C PRO A 69 -9.65 12.06 -13.56
N ARG A 70 -8.90 13.16 -13.57
CA ARG A 70 -9.10 14.27 -12.62
C ARG A 70 -10.48 14.87 -12.92
N VAL A 71 -11.47 14.52 -12.09
CA VAL A 71 -12.67 15.35 -11.91
C VAL A 71 -12.32 16.60 -11.12
#